data_AF-A0A1F8S192-F1
#
_entry.id   AF-A0A1F8S192-F1
#
_cell.length_a   1.000
_cell.length_b   1.000
_cell.length_c   1.000
_cell.angle_alpha   90.00
_cell.angle_beta   90.00
_cell.angle_gamma   90.00
#
_symmetry.space_group_name_H-M   'P 1'
#
loop_
_entity.id
_entity.type
_entity.pdbx_description
1 polymer ?
#
loop_
_entity_poly.entity_id
_entity_poly.type
_entity_poly.pdbx_seq_one_letter_code
_entity_poly.pdbx_strand_id
1 'polypeptide(L)'
;MELSKRAWQKVVKSPDTYMGKGYKLWACIWQFDAATGADGFLGYASYRREDYWALDGENAAFAGDAAQLSDFVEGDIVAMSVVGLGSYSYDTQVGGNTTVPSFQVVKIKRQKGSCE
;
A
#
# COMPACT_ATOMS: atom_id res chain seq x y z
N MET A 1 -13.36 -2.43 -6.22
CA MET A 1 -14.06 -1.22 -6.70
C MET A 1 -13.05 -0.14 -7.03
N GLU A 2 -13.25 0.64 -8.10
CA GLU A 2 -12.42 1.83 -8.35
C GLU A 2 -12.86 2.98 -7.43
N LEU A 3 -11.89 3.69 -6.86
CA LEU A 3 -12.15 4.78 -5.94
C LEU A 3 -12.04 6.12 -6.66
N SER A 4 -12.90 7.07 -6.26
CA SER A 4 -12.66 8.48 -6.54
C SER A 4 -11.65 9.04 -5.54
N LYS A 5 -11.01 10.18 -5.87
CA LYS A 5 -10.12 10.92 -4.95
C LYS A 5 -10.75 11.14 -3.58
N ARG A 6 -12.02 11.58 -3.55
CA ARG A 6 -12.74 11.84 -2.29
C ARG A 6 -12.98 10.57 -1.48
N ALA A 7 -13.27 9.44 -2.15
CA ALA A 7 -13.46 8.17 -1.46
C ALA A 7 -12.13 7.67 -0.88
N TRP A 8 -11.04 7.79 -1.63
CA TRP A 8 -9.69 7.48 -1.16
C TRP A 8 -9.30 8.27 0.09
N GLN A 9 -9.48 9.59 0.07
CA GLN A 9 -9.19 10.44 1.23
C GLN A 9 -9.99 10.03 2.48
N LYS A 10 -11.20 9.49 2.32
CA LYS A 10 -11.96 8.97 3.47
C LYS A 10 -11.43 7.65 3.98
N VAL A 11 -10.97 6.77 3.09
CA VAL A 11 -10.32 5.50 3.46
C VAL A 11 -9.06 5.79 4.27
N VAL A 12 -8.19 6.65 3.76
CA VAL A 12 -6.93 7.06 4.44
C VAL A 12 -7.22 7.71 5.80
N LYS A 13 -8.22 8.61 5.85
CA LYS A 13 -8.58 9.32 7.09
C LYS A 13 -9.12 8.41 8.21
N SER A 14 -9.79 7.31 7.87
CA SER A 14 -10.51 6.49 8.86
C SER A 14 -10.56 5.02 8.44
N PRO A 15 -9.40 4.35 8.27
CA PRO A 15 -9.34 3.05 7.62
C PRO A 15 -10.14 1.96 8.33
N ASP A 16 -10.29 2.04 9.65
CA ASP A 16 -11.09 1.10 10.45
C ASP A 16 -12.58 1.08 10.05
N THR A 17 -13.12 2.20 9.58
CA THR A 17 -14.51 2.27 9.06
C THR A 17 -14.67 1.62 7.67
N TYR A 18 -13.55 1.27 7.05
CA TYR A 18 -13.46 0.77 5.68
C TYR A 18 -12.90 -0.66 5.59
N MET A 19 -12.78 -1.34 6.73
CA MET A 19 -12.39 -2.75 6.82
C MET A 19 -13.33 -3.67 6.02
N GLY A 20 -12.77 -4.74 5.47
CA GLY A 20 -13.50 -5.77 4.72
C GLY A 20 -13.99 -5.35 3.33
N LYS A 21 -13.82 -4.07 2.94
CA LYS A 21 -14.22 -3.56 1.63
C LYS A 21 -13.09 -3.69 0.61
N GLY A 22 -13.46 -4.02 -0.64
CA GLY A 22 -12.52 -4.29 -1.72
C GLY A 22 -12.27 -3.09 -2.67
N TYR A 23 -11.00 -2.78 -2.93
CA TYR A 23 -10.56 -1.64 -3.73
C TYR A 23 -9.61 -2.06 -4.86
N LYS A 24 -9.57 -1.26 -5.93
CA LYS A 24 -8.42 -1.22 -6.83
C LYS A 24 -7.54 -0.05 -6.38
N LEU A 25 -6.30 -0.34 -6.05
CA LEU A 25 -5.30 0.66 -5.67
C LEU A 25 -4.06 0.51 -6.52
N TRP A 26 -3.27 1.57 -6.56
CA TRP A 26 -1.92 1.56 -7.06
C TRP A 26 -0.97 1.89 -5.91
N ALA A 27 0.25 1.40 -5.98
CA ALA A 27 1.30 1.81 -5.05
C ALA A 27 2.67 1.82 -5.72
N CYS A 28 3.56 2.66 -5.23
CA CYS A 28 5.01 2.44 -5.32
C CYS A 28 5.47 1.75 -4.03
N ILE A 29 6.21 0.65 -4.15
CA ILE A 29 6.82 -0.03 -3.00
C ILE A 29 8.05 0.79 -2.56
N TRP A 30 8.07 1.25 -1.30
CA TRP A 30 9.22 2.01 -0.77
C TRP A 30 9.99 1.27 0.33
N GLN A 31 9.39 0.24 0.95
CA GLN A 31 10.11 -0.68 1.83
C GLN A 31 9.59 -2.09 1.66
N PHE A 32 10.48 -3.01 1.30
CA PHE A 32 10.20 -4.44 1.25
C PHE A 32 11.46 -5.22 1.63
N ASP A 33 11.69 -5.35 2.93
CA ASP A 33 12.93 -5.86 3.50
C ASP A 33 12.66 -6.81 4.69
N ALA A 34 13.72 -7.24 5.38
CA ALA A 34 13.61 -8.15 6.51
C ALA A 34 12.78 -7.58 7.68
N ALA A 35 12.59 -6.26 7.78
CA ALA A 35 11.77 -5.65 8.83
C ALA A 35 10.27 -5.76 8.52
N THR A 36 9.88 -5.72 7.24
CA THR A 36 8.48 -5.97 6.82
C THR A 36 8.16 -7.45 6.68
N GLY A 37 9.19 -8.29 6.49
CA GLY A 37 9.04 -9.72 6.22
C GLY A 37 8.77 -10.00 4.74
N ALA A 38 8.60 -11.28 4.41
CA ALA A 38 8.40 -11.72 3.02
C ALA A 38 6.94 -11.62 2.55
N ASP A 39 6.00 -11.45 3.48
CA ASP A 39 4.56 -11.45 3.26
C ASP A 39 3.93 -10.05 3.36
N GLY A 40 4.74 -9.00 3.43
CA GLY A 40 4.23 -7.64 3.44
C GLY A 40 5.27 -6.59 3.05
N PHE A 41 4.77 -5.42 2.67
CA PHE A 41 5.58 -4.27 2.27
C PHE A 41 4.90 -2.96 2.66
N LEU A 42 5.68 -1.88 2.70
CA LEU A 42 5.18 -0.52 2.81
C LEU A 42 5.28 0.19 1.45
N GLY A 43 4.25 0.96 1.13
CA GLY A 43 4.15 1.64 -0.15
C GLY A 43 3.52 3.02 -0.04
N TYR A 44 3.78 3.86 -1.03
CA TYR A 44 3.02 5.07 -1.30
C TYR A 44 1.81 4.68 -2.13
N ALA A 45 0.62 4.73 -1.57
CA ALA A 45 -0.61 4.26 -2.18
C ALA A 45 -1.47 5.40 -2.76
N SER A 46 -2.16 5.11 -3.86
CA SER A 46 -3.15 6.01 -4.45
C SER A 46 -4.30 5.24 -5.10
N TYR A 47 -5.42 5.93 -5.31
CA TYR A 47 -6.58 5.43 -6.06
C TYR A 47 -6.33 5.35 -7.58
N ARG A 48 -5.26 5.98 -8.05
CA ARG A 48 -4.82 6.00 -9.44
C ARG A 48 -3.30 5.84 -9.49
N ARG A 49 -2.78 5.67 -10.70
CA ARG A 49 -1.35 5.79 -10.95
C ARG A 49 -0.91 7.25 -10.76
N GLU A 50 0.14 7.46 -9.99
CA GLU A 50 0.79 8.77 -9.80
C GLU A 50 2.11 8.83 -10.59
N ASP A 51 2.54 10.06 -10.88
CA ASP A 51 3.84 10.33 -11.48
C ASP A 51 4.91 10.51 -10.39
N TYR A 52 4.58 11.21 -9.30
CA TYR A 52 5.49 11.48 -8.18
C TYR A 52 5.00 10.83 -6.88
N TRP A 53 5.40 9.58 -6.63
CA TRP A 53 4.78 8.76 -5.57
C TRP A 53 5.05 9.27 -4.15
N ALA A 54 6.27 9.74 -3.87
CA ALA A 54 6.62 10.24 -2.55
C ALA A 54 5.91 11.55 -2.17
N LEU A 55 5.37 12.28 -3.15
CA LEU A 55 4.66 13.55 -2.94
C LEU A 55 3.13 13.37 -2.98
N ASP A 56 2.64 12.55 -3.93
CA ASP A 56 1.21 12.43 -4.21
C ASP A 56 0.56 11.18 -3.61
N GLY A 57 1.37 10.18 -3.22
CA GLY A 57 0.92 8.96 -2.58
C GLY A 57 0.83 9.07 -1.05
N GLU A 58 0.02 8.20 -0.46
CA GLU A 58 -0.16 8.13 1.00
C GLU A 58 0.54 6.89 1.54
N ASN A 59 1.21 6.98 2.68
CA ASN A 59 1.83 5.81 3.30
C ASN A 59 0.77 4.75 3.60
N ALA A 60 1.02 3.51 3.20
CA ALA A 60 0.14 2.38 3.46
C ALA A 60 0.94 1.09 3.67
N ALA A 61 0.37 0.20 4.45
CA ALA A 61 0.88 -1.16 4.64
C ALA A 61 0.08 -2.15 3.78
N PHE A 62 0.79 -3.14 3.24
CA PHE A 62 0.21 -4.18 2.42
C PHE A 62 0.66 -5.53 2.96
N ALA A 63 -0.30 -6.41 3.25
CA ALA A 63 -0.07 -7.80 3.62
C ALA A 63 -0.55 -8.72 2.49
N GLY A 64 0.18 -9.79 2.21
CA GLY A 64 -0.07 -10.72 1.11
C GLY A 64 0.41 -12.13 1.44
N ASP A 65 0.37 -12.99 0.45
CA ASP A 65 1.03 -14.30 0.52
C ASP A 65 2.50 -14.15 0.09
N ALA A 66 3.44 -14.74 0.82
CA ALA A 66 4.87 -14.58 0.55
C ALA A 66 5.28 -15.07 -0.86
N ALA A 67 4.65 -16.14 -1.36
CA ALA A 67 4.91 -16.63 -2.72
C ALA A 67 4.27 -15.73 -3.78
N GLN A 68 3.13 -15.09 -3.48
CA GLN A 68 2.57 -14.06 -4.36
C GLN A 68 3.46 -12.81 -4.44
N LEU A 69 4.14 -12.45 -3.36
CA LEU A 69 4.93 -11.22 -3.29
C LEU A 69 6.42 -11.41 -3.62
N SER A 70 6.91 -12.65 -3.80
CA SER A 70 8.33 -12.96 -3.96
C SER A 70 9.02 -12.30 -5.17
N ASP A 71 8.26 -11.97 -6.21
CA ASP A 71 8.78 -11.38 -7.46
C ASP A 71 8.80 -9.85 -7.43
N PHE A 72 8.36 -9.22 -6.34
CA PHE A 72 8.27 -7.77 -6.20
C PHE A 72 9.36 -7.26 -5.26
N VAL A 73 9.86 -6.07 -5.55
CA VAL A 73 10.93 -5.43 -4.77
C VAL A 73 10.64 -3.95 -4.55
N GLU A 74 11.42 -3.32 -3.68
CA GLU A 74 11.45 -1.87 -3.52
C GLU A 74 11.64 -1.16 -4.88
N GLY A 75 10.91 -0.07 -5.09
CA GLY A 75 10.90 0.71 -6.33
C GLY A 75 9.90 0.23 -7.38
N ASP A 76 9.25 -0.93 -7.19
CA ASP A 76 8.22 -1.37 -8.12
C ASP A 76 6.91 -0.59 -7.97
N ILE A 77 6.36 -0.17 -9.11
CA ILE A 77 4.98 0.32 -9.20
C ILE A 77 4.07 -0.89 -9.38
N VAL A 78 3.03 -1.00 -8.56
CA VAL A 78 2.09 -2.10 -8.58
C VAL A 78 0.65 -1.60 -8.70
N ALA A 79 -0.14 -2.32 -9.51
CA ALA A 79 -1.59 -2.18 -9.54
C ALA A 79 -2.21 -3.40 -8.84
N MET A 80 -3.09 -3.14 -7.88
CA MET A 80 -3.58 -4.15 -6.95
C MET A 80 -5.09 -4.16 -6.83
N SER A 81 -5.64 -5.35 -6.61
CA SER A 81 -6.95 -5.51 -5.96
C SER A 81 -6.70 -5.88 -4.50
N VAL A 82 -7.29 -5.12 -3.59
CA VAL A 82 -7.03 -5.25 -2.16
C VAL A 82 -8.31 -5.24 -1.33
N VAL A 83 -8.22 -5.67 -0.07
CA VAL A 83 -9.28 -5.54 0.94
C VAL A 83 -8.75 -4.73 2.12
N GLY A 84 -9.53 -3.76 2.63
CA GLY A 84 -9.12 -2.97 3.79
C GLY A 84 -9.00 -3.81 5.07
N LEU A 85 -7.88 -3.66 5.78
CA LEU A 85 -7.61 -4.31 7.08
C LEU A 85 -7.71 -3.34 8.27
N GLY A 86 -7.83 -2.05 8.02
CA GLY A 86 -7.94 -1.03 9.06
C GLY A 86 -6.63 -0.27 9.25
N SER A 87 -6.40 0.26 10.44
CA SER A 87 -5.17 0.93 10.85
C SER A 87 -4.08 -0.09 11.16
N TYR A 88 -2.84 0.20 10.77
CA TYR A 88 -1.66 -0.56 11.15
C TYR A 88 -0.61 0.39 11.73
N SER A 89 -0.16 0.10 12.94
CA SER A 89 0.85 0.89 13.64
C SER A 89 2.17 0.13 13.68
N TYR A 90 3.27 0.82 13.39
CA TYR A 90 4.61 0.24 13.40
C TYR A 90 5.66 1.25 13.87
N ASP A 91 6.76 0.73 14.39
CA ASP A 91 7.90 1.54 14.80
C ASP A 91 8.77 1.86 13.58
N THR A 92 9.12 3.14 13.43
CA THR A 92 9.96 3.62 12.33
C THR A 92 11.43 3.38 12.65
N GLN A 93 12.26 3.19 11.61
CA GLN A 93 13.69 2.91 11.78
C GLN A 93 14.47 4.06 12.45
N VAL A 94 14.00 5.29 12.35
CA VAL A 94 14.63 6.49 12.97
C VAL A 94 14.14 6.75 14.40
N GLY A 95 13.32 5.86 14.95
CA GLY A 95 12.69 6.00 16.26
C GLY A 95 11.36 6.74 16.18
N GLY A 96 10.36 6.21 16.89
CA GLY A 96 8.99 6.71 16.90
C GLY A 96 8.02 5.69 16.29
N ASN A 97 6.73 5.94 16.46
CA ASN A 97 5.64 5.09 15.99
C ASN A 97 4.79 5.86 14.98
N THR A 98 4.35 5.19 13.92
CA THR A 98 3.43 5.75 12.95
C THR A 98 2.26 4.80 12.71
N THR A 99 1.14 5.35 12.24
CA THR A 99 -0.08 4.59 11.94
C THR A 99 -0.54 4.91 10.52
N VAL A 100 -0.75 3.87 9.72
CA VAL A 100 -1.11 3.94 8.31
C VAL A 100 -2.33 3.07 8.00
N PRO A 101 -3.09 3.33 6.93
CA PRO A 101 -4.04 2.36 6.42
C PRO A 101 -3.33 1.07 5.99
N SER A 102 -3.96 -0.07 6.24
CA SER A 102 -3.47 -1.40 5.87
C SER A 102 -4.46 -2.15 4.97
N PHE A 103 -3.91 -2.94 4.06
CA PHE A 103 -4.68 -3.66 3.06
C PHE A 103 -4.14 -5.08 2.83
N GLN A 104 -5.07 -6.04 2.69
CA GLN A 104 -4.77 -7.37 2.19
C GLN A 104 -4.69 -7.34 0.67
N VAL A 105 -3.57 -7.74 0.11
CA VAL A 105 -3.38 -7.97 -1.32
C VAL A 105 -4.12 -9.24 -1.72
N VAL A 106 -5.00 -9.10 -2.71
CA VAL A 106 -5.73 -10.24 -3.32
C VAL A 106 -5.14 -10.55 -4.69
N LYS A 107 -4.82 -9.52 -5.47
CA LYS A 107 -4.13 -9.62 -6.76
C LYS A 107 -3.18 -8.46 -6.91
N ILE A 108 -2.00 -8.71 -7.45
CA ILE A 108 -0.95 -7.72 -7.67
C ILE A 108 -0.33 -7.92 -9.06
N LYS A 109 0.01 -6.82 -9.71
CA LYS A 109 0.74 -6.83 -10.99
C LYS A 109 1.71 -5.66 -11.05
N ARG A 110 2.95 -5.95 -11.41
CA ARG A 110 3.99 -4.96 -11.66
C ARG A 110 3.62 -4.10 -12.87
N GLN A 111 3.96 -2.82 -12.80
CA GLN A 111 3.74 -1.81 -13.84
C GLN A 111 5.08 -1.19 -14.20
N LYS A 112 5.27 -0.87 -15.48
CA LYS A 112 6.48 -0.17 -15.94
C LYS A 112 6.47 1.26 -15.40
N GLY A 113 7.62 1.78 -14.97
CA GLY A 113 7.79 3.18 -14.56
C GLY A 113 8.86 3.34 -13.47
N SER A 114 8.96 4.55 -12.94
CA SER A 114 9.76 4.91 -11.77
C SER A 114 8.85 5.44 -10.67
N CYS A 115 9.25 5.25 -9.41
CA CYS A 115 8.61 5.88 -8.26
C CYS A 115 8.90 7.39 -8.14
N GLU A 116 9.93 7.85 -8.86
CA GLU A 116 10.37 9.24 -8.98
C GLU A 116 9.82 9.94 -10.23
#